data_AF-A0A6G1AJZ6-F1
#
_entry.id   AF-A0A6G1AJZ6-F1
#
_cell.length_a   1.000
_cell.length_b   1.000
_cell.length_c   1.000
_cell.angle_alpha   90.00
_cell.angle_beta   90.00
_cell.angle_gamma   90.00
#
_symmetry.space_group_name_H-M   'P 1'
#
loop_
_entity.id
_entity.type
_entity.pdbx_description
1 polymer ?
#
loop_
_entity_poly.entity_id
_entity_poly.type
_entity_poly.pdbx_seq_one_letter_code
_entity_poly.pdbx_strand_id
1 'polypeptide(L)'
;KLVTGLKKGMEDFRETIATKTMELKNSCDELKNAINQVHNKMEASNAQIEESERRIGELEDTIIEKEESRKREKLIQEQERRVQDLSDTVKWNNIHIIGIPEEEERGKGAEGVLEKIIAENFPNLAKETDIEIQEAQRTPLRCNLNRSSA
;
A
#
# COMPACT_ATOMS: atom_id res chain seq x y z
N LYS A 1 14.85 93.64 -30.32
CA LYS A 1 15.69 92.51 -30.79
C LYS A 1 16.08 91.56 -29.65
N LEU A 2 16.63 92.04 -28.52
CA LEU A 2 16.97 91.20 -27.36
C LEU A 2 15.74 90.57 -26.66
N VAL A 3 14.72 91.38 -26.31
CA VAL A 3 13.50 90.91 -25.64
C VAL A 3 12.75 89.85 -26.45
N THR A 4 12.69 90.01 -27.77
CA THR A 4 12.05 89.05 -28.69
C THR A 4 12.80 87.73 -28.78
N GLY A 5 14.14 87.75 -28.70
CA GLY A 5 14.97 86.54 -28.68
C GLY A 5 14.83 85.76 -27.38
N LEU A 6 14.80 86.45 -26.24
CA LEU A 6 14.53 85.85 -24.93
C LEU A 6 13.15 85.20 -24.87
N LYS A 7 12.12 85.89 -25.37
CA LYS A 7 10.76 85.35 -25.43
C LYS A 7 10.69 84.05 -26.26
N LYS A 8 11.39 84.01 -27.40
CA LYS A 8 11.48 82.79 -28.22
C LYS A 8 12.21 81.66 -27.49
N GLY A 9 13.35 81.93 -26.88
CA GLY A 9 14.10 80.90 -26.12
C GLY A 9 13.31 80.34 -24.93
N MET A 10 12.51 81.16 -24.25
CA MET A 10 11.61 80.71 -23.18
C MET A 10 10.48 79.82 -23.72
N GLU A 11 9.96 80.13 -24.90
CA GLU A 11 8.92 79.34 -25.57
C GLU A 11 9.47 77.97 -26.00
N ASP A 12 10.63 77.95 -26.67
CA ASP A 12 11.32 76.71 -27.08
C ASP A 12 11.67 75.83 -25.87
N PHE A 13 12.11 76.44 -24.76
CA PHE A 13 12.38 75.75 -23.51
C PHE A 13 11.11 75.17 -22.88
N ARG A 14 10.01 75.92 -22.89
CA ARG A 14 8.70 75.47 -22.39
C ARG A 14 8.20 74.26 -23.18
N GLU A 15 8.29 74.32 -24.51
CA GLU A 15 7.89 73.21 -25.38
C GLU A 15 8.76 71.97 -25.13
N THR A 16 10.08 72.15 -25.00
CA THR A 16 11.01 71.05 -24.67
C THR A 16 10.69 70.40 -23.33
N ILE A 17 10.39 71.19 -22.29
CA ILE A 17 9.97 70.66 -20.98
C ILE A 17 8.66 69.89 -21.12
N ALA A 18 7.66 70.46 -21.80
CA ALA A 18 6.36 69.82 -21.95
C ALA A 18 6.47 68.45 -22.64
N THR A 19 7.25 68.37 -23.72
CA THR A 19 7.49 67.10 -24.43
C THR A 19 8.19 66.08 -23.53
N LYS A 20 9.29 66.47 -22.86
CA LYS A 20 10.00 65.55 -21.94
C LYS A 20 9.13 65.11 -20.76
N THR A 21 8.30 65.99 -20.21
CA THR A 21 7.34 65.65 -19.14
C THR A 21 6.31 64.63 -19.65
N MET A 22 5.83 64.78 -20.88
CA MET A 22 4.89 63.83 -21.49
C MET A 22 5.53 62.46 -21.73
N GLU A 23 6.77 62.43 -22.24
CA GLU A 23 7.55 61.18 -22.43
C GLU A 23 7.79 60.46 -21.10
N LEU A 24 8.23 61.18 -20.07
CA LEU A 24 8.43 60.62 -18.73
C LEU A 24 7.14 60.06 -18.14
N LYS A 25 6.01 60.75 -18.34
CA LYS A 25 4.70 60.28 -17.87
C LYS A 25 4.32 58.96 -18.56
N ASN A 26 4.45 58.88 -19.87
CA ASN A 26 4.15 57.66 -20.63
C ASN A 26 5.05 56.49 -20.16
N SER A 27 6.35 56.74 -19.99
CA SER A 27 7.28 55.73 -19.47
C SER A 27 6.91 55.27 -18.06
N CYS A 28 6.51 56.18 -17.17
CA CYS A 28 6.00 55.83 -15.84
C CYS A 28 4.73 54.96 -15.89
N ASP A 29 3.81 55.24 -16.81
CA ASP A 29 2.58 54.46 -16.99
C ASP A 29 2.88 53.04 -17.51
N GLU A 30 3.83 52.90 -18.44
CA GLU A 30 4.31 51.61 -18.92
C GLU A 30 4.97 50.78 -17.81
N LEU A 31 5.86 51.40 -17.03
CA LEU A 31 6.52 50.75 -15.88
C LEU A 31 5.49 50.29 -14.86
N LYS A 32 4.48 51.11 -14.56
CA LYS A 32 3.40 50.75 -13.64
C LYS A 32 2.61 49.54 -14.13
N ASN A 33 2.30 49.47 -15.42
CA ASN A 33 1.63 48.30 -16.00
C ASN A 33 2.51 47.05 -15.91
N ALA A 34 3.80 47.16 -16.24
CA ALA A 34 4.74 46.05 -16.14
C ALA A 34 4.86 45.52 -14.69
N ILE A 35 4.95 46.41 -13.70
CA ILE A 35 4.99 46.05 -12.28
C ILE A 35 3.72 45.29 -11.88
N ASN A 36 2.54 45.76 -12.30
CA ASN A 36 1.28 45.09 -11.99
C ASN A 36 1.21 43.69 -12.62
N GLN A 37 1.69 43.52 -13.85
CA GLN A 37 1.75 42.21 -14.49
C GLN A 37 2.69 41.24 -13.77
N VAL A 38 3.85 41.73 -13.31
CA VAL A 38 4.79 40.93 -12.51
C VAL A 38 4.16 40.54 -11.18
N HIS A 39 3.52 41.49 -10.49
CA HIS A 39 2.86 41.22 -9.21
C HIS A 39 1.78 40.14 -9.34
N ASN A 40 0.90 40.24 -10.34
CA ASN A 40 -0.13 39.23 -10.57
C ASN A 40 0.43 37.84 -10.89
N LYS A 41 1.52 37.77 -11.66
CA LYS A 41 2.21 36.49 -11.94
C LYS A 41 2.86 35.92 -10.67
N MET A 42 3.40 36.78 -9.81
CA MET A 42 3.99 36.36 -8.54
C MET A 42 2.93 35.78 -7.60
N GLU A 43 1.77 36.44 -7.47
CA GLU A 43 0.64 35.92 -6.68
C GLU A 43 0.15 34.56 -7.22
N ALA A 44 0.01 34.43 -8.55
CA ALA A 44 -0.35 33.16 -9.16
C ALA A 44 0.68 32.05 -8.89
N SER A 45 1.97 32.39 -8.92
CA SER A 45 3.05 31.45 -8.61
C SER A 45 3.04 31.04 -7.14
N ASN A 46 2.79 31.97 -6.21
CA ASN A 46 2.70 31.68 -4.78
C ASN A 46 1.56 30.70 -4.49
N ALA A 47 0.37 30.93 -5.06
CA ALA A 47 -0.76 30.01 -4.92
C ALA A 47 -0.45 28.60 -5.45
N GLN A 48 0.31 28.49 -6.55
CA GLN A 48 0.76 27.19 -7.07
C GLN A 48 1.78 26.51 -6.16
N ILE A 49 2.65 27.27 -5.49
CA ILE A 49 3.61 26.76 -4.52
C ILE A 49 2.87 26.22 -3.30
N GLU A 50 1.96 26.99 -2.72
CA GLU A 50 1.15 26.57 -1.55
C GLU A 50 0.35 25.29 -1.85
N GLU A 51 -0.25 25.19 -3.03
CA GLU A 51 -0.92 23.97 -3.50
C GLU A 51 0.05 22.79 -3.58
N SER A 52 1.24 23.01 -4.14
CA SER A 52 2.25 21.96 -4.30
C SER A 52 2.80 21.49 -2.95
N GLU A 53 3.04 22.41 -2.02
CA GLU A 53 3.50 22.11 -0.66
C GLU A 53 2.47 21.24 0.09
N ARG A 54 1.18 21.59 0.02
CA ARG A 54 0.14 20.78 0.64
C ARG A 54 0.09 19.37 0.04
N ARG A 55 0.13 19.26 -1.29
CA ARG A 55 0.14 17.97 -1.99
C ARG A 55 1.37 17.13 -1.63
N ILE A 56 2.52 17.76 -1.43
CA ILE A 56 3.73 17.07 -0.96
C ILE A 56 3.51 16.54 0.47
N GLY A 57 2.95 17.35 1.37
CA GLY A 57 2.64 16.91 2.74
C GLY A 57 1.70 15.69 2.78
N GLU A 58 0.62 15.72 1.99
CA GLU A 58 -0.30 14.58 1.87
C GLU A 58 0.39 13.30 1.34
N LEU A 59 1.34 13.46 0.41
CA LEU A 59 2.12 12.34 -0.12
C LEU A 59 3.13 11.81 0.89
N GLU A 60 3.78 12.67 1.67
CA GLU A 60 4.71 12.27 2.75
C GLU A 60 4.00 11.41 3.80
N ASP A 61 2.82 11.84 4.25
CA ASP A 61 1.98 11.06 5.18
C ASP A 61 1.61 9.70 4.60
N THR A 62 1.16 9.68 3.33
CA THR A 62 0.81 8.43 2.63
C THR A 62 2.01 7.48 2.52
N ILE A 63 3.21 8.00 2.27
CA ILE A 63 4.44 7.20 2.18
C ILE A 63 4.76 6.57 3.54
N ILE A 64 4.63 7.32 4.63
CA ILE A 64 4.88 6.81 5.98
C ILE A 64 3.91 5.66 6.30
N GLU A 65 2.61 5.83 6.07
CA GLU A 65 1.60 4.79 6.31
C GLU A 65 1.85 3.52 5.48
N LYS A 66 2.28 3.68 4.22
CA LYS A 66 2.63 2.54 3.35
C LYS A 66 3.84 1.79 3.87
N GLU A 67 4.85 2.49 4.37
CA GLU A 67 6.05 1.86 4.92
C GLU A 67 5.75 1.05 6.18
N GLU A 68 4.89 1.57 7.06
CA GLU A 68 4.40 0.81 8.22
C GLU A 68 3.59 -0.42 7.82
N SER A 69 2.72 -0.28 6.82
CA SER A 69 1.91 -1.39 6.30
C SER A 69 2.80 -2.49 5.71
N ARG A 70 3.85 -2.12 4.99
CA ARG A 70 4.86 -3.05 4.46
C ARG A 70 5.61 -3.79 5.57
N LYS A 71 5.91 -3.13 6.69
CA LYS A 71 6.53 -3.79 7.85
C LYS A 71 5.58 -4.82 8.48
N ARG A 72 4.30 -4.47 8.63
CA ARG A 72 3.27 -5.40 9.12
C ARG A 72 3.12 -6.62 8.22
N GLU A 73 3.11 -6.42 6.91
CA GLU A 73 3.01 -7.51 5.93
C GLU A 73 4.17 -8.50 6.02
N LYS A 74 5.41 -8.00 6.17
CA LYS A 74 6.59 -8.88 6.38
C LYS A 74 6.47 -9.72 7.66
N LEU A 75 5.98 -9.13 8.73
CA LEU A 75 5.75 -9.86 9.99
C LEU A 75 4.69 -10.96 9.80
N ILE A 76 3.60 -10.67 9.09
CA ILE A 76 2.56 -11.66 8.79
C ILE A 76 3.15 -12.82 8.00
N GLN A 77 3.90 -12.55 6.92
CA GLN A 77 4.55 -13.60 6.11
C GLN A 77 5.54 -14.45 6.91
N GLU A 78 6.25 -13.86 7.86
CA GLU A 78 7.14 -14.60 8.76
C GLU A 78 6.33 -15.47 9.74
N GLN A 79 5.26 -14.95 10.32
CA GLN A 79 4.40 -15.75 11.20
C GLN A 79 3.70 -16.88 10.44
N GLU A 80 3.24 -16.65 9.20
CA GLU A 80 2.62 -17.68 8.37
C GLU A 80 3.59 -18.84 8.11
N ARG A 81 4.85 -18.53 7.74
CA ARG A 81 5.89 -19.56 7.59
C ARG A 81 6.13 -20.32 8.89
N ARG A 82 6.24 -19.62 10.03
CA ARG A 82 6.43 -20.28 11.33
C ARG A 82 5.25 -21.18 11.72
N VAL A 83 4.01 -20.76 11.43
CA VAL A 83 2.81 -21.58 11.65
C VAL A 83 2.84 -22.82 10.77
N GLN A 84 3.25 -22.68 9.51
CA GLN A 84 3.39 -23.81 8.60
C GLN A 84 4.45 -24.80 9.09
N ASP A 85 5.66 -24.33 9.41
CA ASP A 85 6.75 -25.17 9.94
C ASP A 85 6.33 -25.91 11.21
N LEU A 86 5.62 -25.22 12.12
CA LEU A 86 5.11 -25.83 13.34
C LEU A 86 4.02 -26.87 13.04
N SER A 87 3.12 -26.59 12.09
CA SER A 87 2.09 -27.53 11.67
C SER A 87 2.70 -28.80 11.07
N ASP A 88 3.71 -28.64 10.23
CA ASP A 88 4.43 -29.76 9.61
C ASP A 88 5.18 -30.58 10.65
N THR A 89 5.81 -29.91 11.63
CA THR A 89 6.49 -30.57 12.76
C THR A 89 5.50 -31.39 13.60
N VAL A 90 4.34 -30.80 13.95
CA VAL A 90 3.32 -31.48 14.76
C VAL A 90 2.69 -32.66 14.01
N LYS A 91 2.59 -32.58 12.68
CA LYS A 91 1.99 -33.63 11.85
C LYS A 91 3.00 -34.64 11.32
N TRP A 92 4.29 -34.51 11.63
CA TRP A 92 5.36 -35.34 11.06
C TRP A 92 5.13 -36.85 11.24
N ASN A 93 4.58 -37.25 12.40
CA ASN A 93 4.28 -38.66 12.71
C ASN A 93 2.84 -39.09 12.34
N ASN A 94 2.03 -38.20 11.77
CA ASN A 94 0.63 -38.47 11.50
C ASN A 94 0.44 -39.14 10.13
N ILE A 95 -0.33 -40.22 10.09
CA ILE A 95 -0.66 -40.95 8.85
C ILE A 95 -2.13 -40.70 8.51
N HIS A 96 -2.41 -40.38 7.25
CA HIS A 96 -3.78 -40.25 6.73
C HIS A 96 -4.17 -41.50 5.94
N ILE A 97 -5.19 -42.21 6.41
CA ILE A 97 -5.76 -43.38 5.74
C ILE A 97 -7.08 -42.97 5.10
N ILE A 98 -7.18 -43.18 3.79
CA ILE A 98 -8.36 -42.81 2.98
C ILE A 98 -9.06 -44.05 2.44
N GLY A 99 -10.34 -43.93 2.10
CA GLY A 99 -11.14 -45.02 1.54
C GLY A 99 -11.77 -45.97 2.56
N ILE A 100 -11.68 -45.66 3.86
CA ILE A 100 -12.30 -46.45 4.93
C ILE A 100 -13.81 -46.13 5.02
N PRO A 101 -14.71 -47.11 4.84
CA PRO A 101 -16.14 -46.93 5.04
C PRO A 101 -16.46 -46.44 6.47
N GLU A 102 -17.42 -45.54 6.62
CA GLU A 102 -17.78 -44.94 7.93
C GLU A 102 -18.23 -45.99 8.97
N GLU A 103 -18.77 -47.12 8.51
CA GLU A 103 -19.32 -48.17 9.35
C GLU A 103 -18.26 -49.13 9.94
N GLU A 104 -17.06 -49.21 9.36
CA GLU A 104 -15.99 -50.09 9.85
C GLU A 104 -15.48 -49.68 11.26
N GLU A 105 -15.65 -48.40 11.61
CA GLU A 105 -15.26 -47.86 12.92
C GLU A 105 -16.31 -48.15 14.01
N ARG A 106 -17.52 -48.63 13.66
CA ARG A 106 -18.59 -48.90 14.64
C ARG A 106 -18.22 -50.08 15.55
N GLY A 107 -17.78 -49.74 16.75
CA GLY A 107 -17.56 -50.68 17.84
C GLY A 107 -16.13 -50.62 18.38
N LYS A 108 -15.14 -50.86 17.52
CA LYS A 108 -13.71 -50.84 17.92
C LYS A 108 -13.04 -49.46 17.72
N GLY A 109 -13.74 -48.49 17.15
CA GLY A 109 -13.19 -47.16 16.86
C GLY A 109 -12.14 -47.18 15.76
N ALA A 110 -11.50 -46.03 15.52
CA ALA A 110 -10.47 -45.88 14.49
C ALA A 110 -9.20 -46.71 14.77
N GLU A 111 -8.84 -46.91 16.05
CA GLU A 111 -7.71 -47.73 16.46
C GLU A 111 -7.90 -49.19 16.04
N GLY A 112 -9.07 -49.78 16.30
CA GLY A 112 -9.34 -51.16 15.90
C GLY A 112 -9.41 -51.37 14.39
N VAL A 113 -9.78 -50.34 13.62
CA VAL A 113 -9.68 -50.37 12.16
C VAL A 113 -8.22 -50.37 11.71
N LEU A 114 -7.37 -49.55 12.34
CA LEU A 114 -5.94 -49.50 12.06
C LEU A 114 -5.25 -50.85 12.37
N GLU A 115 -5.56 -51.46 13.52
CA GLU A 115 -5.06 -52.79 13.88
C GLU A 115 -5.43 -53.85 12.82
N LYS A 116 -6.68 -53.84 12.34
CA LYS A 116 -7.15 -54.75 11.28
C LYS A 116 -6.37 -54.51 9.98
N ILE A 117 -6.17 -53.25 9.57
CA ILE A 117 -5.40 -52.91 8.37
C ILE A 117 -3.95 -53.41 8.47
N ILE A 118 -3.29 -53.20 9.61
CA ILE A 118 -1.91 -53.64 9.84
C ILE A 118 -1.83 -55.16 9.81
N ALA A 119 -2.74 -55.87 10.48
CA ALA A 119 -2.75 -57.33 10.50
C ALA A 119 -2.99 -57.95 9.10
N GLU A 120 -3.89 -57.37 8.31
CA GLU A 120 -4.25 -57.86 6.98
C GLU A 120 -3.17 -57.55 5.92
N ASN A 121 -2.54 -56.36 5.97
CA ASN A 121 -1.62 -55.89 4.92
C ASN A 121 -0.14 -55.99 5.30
N PHE A 122 0.19 -55.86 6.60
CA PHE A 122 1.57 -55.78 7.10
C PHE A 122 1.79 -56.76 8.29
N PRO A 123 1.68 -58.08 8.07
CA PRO A 123 1.71 -59.07 9.16
C PRO A 123 3.05 -59.15 9.92
N ASN A 124 4.14 -58.63 9.34
CA ASN A 124 5.42 -58.51 10.05
C ASN A 124 5.42 -57.33 11.02
N LEU A 125 4.79 -56.22 10.61
CA LEU A 125 4.64 -55.01 11.42
C LEU A 125 3.70 -55.26 12.61
N ALA A 126 2.67 -56.10 12.43
CA ALA A 126 1.76 -56.53 13.49
C ALA A 126 2.45 -57.30 14.65
N LYS A 127 3.67 -57.79 14.44
CA LYS A 127 4.46 -58.50 15.46
C LYS A 127 5.43 -57.58 16.20
N GLU A 128 5.64 -56.37 15.70
CA GLU A 128 6.49 -55.37 16.35
C GLU A 128 5.73 -54.74 17.52
N THR A 129 6.37 -54.71 18.69
CA THR A 129 5.81 -54.12 19.91
C THR A 129 6.13 -52.63 20.05
N ASP A 130 6.95 -52.09 19.14
CA ASP A 130 7.53 -50.74 19.25
C ASP A 130 6.61 -49.66 18.63
N ILE A 131 5.48 -50.05 18.07
CA ILE A 131 4.51 -49.15 17.43
C ILE A 131 3.44 -48.79 18.45
N GLU A 132 3.51 -47.57 18.95
CA GLU A 132 2.49 -47.00 19.83
C GLU A 132 1.63 -46.00 19.06
N ILE A 133 0.31 -46.18 19.12
CA ILE A 133 -0.66 -45.24 18.59
C ILE A 133 -1.02 -44.26 19.70
N GLN A 134 -0.72 -42.97 19.49
CA GLN A 134 -1.08 -41.94 20.47
C GLN A 134 -2.56 -41.55 20.38
N GLU A 135 -3.08 -41.43 19.16
CA GLU A 135 -4.48 -41.08 18.89
C GLU A 135 -4.84 -41.57 17.48
N ALA A 136 -6.03 -42.14 17.31
CA ALA A 136 -6.63 -42.39 16.00
C ALA A 136 -8.04 -41.83 15.96
N GLN A 137 -8.34 -41.04 14.93
CA GLN A 137 -9.64 -40.42 14.76
C GLN A 137 -9.99 -40.20 13.29
N ARG A 138 -11.29 -40.19 13.00
CA ARG A 138 -11.81 -39.84 11.69
C ARG A 138 -11.85 -38.32 11.52
N THR A 139 -11.41 -37.83 10.35
CA THR A 139 -11.48 -36.41 10.00
C THR A 139 -12.32 -36.21 8.73
N PRO A 140 -13.33 -35.32 8.75
CA PRO A 140 -13.85 -34.62 9.93
C PRO A 140 -14.59 -35.57 10.89
N LEU A 141 -14.62 -35.26 12.19
CA LEU A 141 -15.27 -36.12 13.21
C LEU A 141 -16.76 -36.39 12.97
N ARG A 142 -17.42 -35.58 12.13
CA ARG A 142 -18.83 -35.78 11.79
C ARG A 142 -18.96 -36.71 10.58
N CYS A 143 -19.44 -37.92 10.83
CA CYS A 143 -19.86 -38.88 9.81
C CYS A 143 -21.10 -38.36 9.06
N ASN A 144 -21.05 -38.38 7.73
CA ASN A 144 -22.17 -37.95 6.91
C ASN A 144 -23.04 -39.17 6.58
N LEU A 145 -24.02 -39.45 7.44
CA LEU A 145 -24.96 -40.57 7.31
C LEU A 145 -25.78 -40.58 5.99
N ASN A 146 -25.81 -39.45 5.26
CA ASN A 146 -26.50 -39.32 3.97
C ASN A 146 -25.60 -39.66 2.76
N ARG A 147 -24.33 -40.01 2.98
CA ARG A 147 -23.42 -40.39 1.90
C ARG A 147 -23.66 -41.88 1.62
N SER A 148 -24.29 -42.19 0.48
CA SER A 148 -24.49 -43.58 0.08
C SER A 148 -23.14 -44.29 0.01
N SER A 149 -22.96 -45.38 0.77
CA SER A 149 -21.89 -46.33 0.52
C SER A 149 -22.12 -46.94 -0.86
N ALA A 150 -21.30 -46.58 -1.83
CA ALA A 150 -21.27 -47.21 -3.14
C ALA A 150 -20.64 -48.59 -3.04
#